data_AF-A0A6A3JL26-F1
#
_entry.id   AF-A0A6A3JL26-F1
#
_cell.length_a   1.000
_cell.length_b   1.000
_cell.length_c   1.000
_cell.angle_alpha   90.00
_cell.angle_beta   90.00
_cell.angle_gamma   90.00
#
_symmetry.space_group_name_H-M   'P 1'
#
loop_
_entity.id
_entity.type
_entity.pdbx_description
1 polymer ?
#
loop_
_entity_poly.entity_id
_entity_poly.type
_entity_poly.pdbx_seq_one_letter_code
_entity_poly.pdbx_strand_id
1 'polypeptide(L)'
;MIRYIEWTDRQHPTCKVKNVITDGGGEFENDEMKLWYQSKGIEFLPNPPRSSPLNPCERAHQTLVHMMKTMLIAAGFPPSLKMHALKMAD
;
A
#
# COMPACT_ATOMS: atom_id res chain seq x y z
N MET A 1 -3.59 -6.46 -6.64
CA MET A 1 -3.39 -5.05 -7.02
C MET A 1 -4.60 -4.44 -7.75
N ILE A 2 -5.13 -5.12 -8.78
CA ILE A 2 -6.26 -4.64 -9.63
C ILE A 2 -7.39 -3.97 -8.83
N ARG A 3 -7.94 -4.66 -7.81
CA ARG A 3 -9.02 -4.14 -6.95
C ARG A 3 -8.71 -2.77 -6.36
N TYR A 4 -7.48 -2.53 -5.94
CA TYR A 4 -7.07 -1.27 -5.31
C TYR A 4 -6.95 -0.16 -6.34
N ILE A 5 -6.47 -0.46 -7.55
CA ILE A 5 -6.43 0.51 -8.64
C ILE A 5 -7.84 0.93 -9.04
N GLU A 6 -8.75 -0.03 -9.21
CA GLU A 6 -10.15 0.26 -9.52
C GLU A 6 -10.85 1.05 -8.41
N TRP A 7 -10.53 0.74 -7.15
CA TRP A 7 -11.02 1.52 -6.02
C TRP A 7 -10.49 2.96 -6.06
N THR A 8 -9.18 3.17 -6.26
CA THR A 8 -8.57 4.50 -6.37
C THR A 8 -9.17 5.31 -7.53
N ASP A 9 -9.30 4.70 -8.70
CA ASP A 9 -9.90 5.32 -9.88
C ASP A 9 -11.36 5.73 -9.67
N ARG A 10 -12.08 5.03 -8.77
CA ARG A 10 -13.45 5.37 -8.36
C ARG A 10 -13.47 6.53 -7.38
N GLN A 11 -12.53 6.58 -6.43
CA GLN A 11 -12.39 7.70 -5.49
C GLN A 11 -11.92 8.98 -6.19
N HIS A 12 -11.16 8.84 -7.28
CA HIS A 12 -10.59 9.96 -8.04
C HIS A 12 -10.94 9.89 -9.54
N PRO A 13 -12.18 10.22 -9.94
CA PRO A 13 -12.64 10.07 -11.32
C PRO A 13 -11.81 10.87 -12.34
N THR A 14 -11.26 12.02 -11.93
CA THR A 14 -10.48 12.94 -12.76
C THR A 14 -8.98 12.60 -12.82
N CYS A 15 -8.50 11.72 -11.94
CA CYS A 15 -7.08 11.40 -11.80
C CYS A 15 -6.89 9.89 -11.76
N LYS A 16 -6.82 9.28 -12.96
CA LYS A 16 -6.63 7.83 -13.11
C LYS A 16 -5.20 7.43 -12.82
N VAL A 17 -5.02 6.23 -12.27
CA VAL A 17 -3.70 5.64 -12.05
C VAL A 17 -2.98 5.48 -13.39
N LYS A 18 -1.73 5.92 -13.45
CA LYS A 18 -0.86 5.81 -14.62
C LYS A 18 0.35 4.92 -14.38
N ASN A 19 0.90 4.96 -13.18
CA ASN A 19 2.11 4.23 -12.83
C ASN A 19 1.88 3.41 -11.56
N VAL A 20 2.39 2.19 -11.55
CA VAL A 20 2.38 1.29 -10.38
C VAL A 20 3.81 0.87 -10.10
N ILE A 21 4.25 1.07 -8.85
CA ILE A 21 5.58 0.69 -8.36
C ILE A 21 5.40 -0.38 -7.29
N THR A 22 6.12 -1.48 -7.39
CA THR A 22 6.12 -2.57 -6.41
C THR A 22 7.54 -3.02 -6.10
N ASP A 23 7.71 -3.79 -5.03
CA ASP A 23 8.98 -4.38 -4.63
C ASP A 23 9.37 -5.63 -5.44
N GLY A 24 8.56 -6.02 -6.42
CA GLY A 24 8.79 -7.21 -7.25
C GLY A 24 8.30 -8.51 -6.61
N GLY A 25 7.47 -8.45 -5.56
CA GLY A 25 6.80 -9.63 -5.03
C GLY A 25 5.96 -10.34 -6.10
N GLY A 26 6.05 -11.68 -6.16
CA GLY A 26 5.36 -12.49 -7.18
C GLY A 26 3.83 -12.36 -7.14
N GLU A 27 3.25 -11.97 -6.00
CA GLU A 27 1.82 -11.65 -5.90
C GLU A 27 1.41 -10.40 -6.72
N PHE A 28 2.38 -9.55 -7.08
CA PHE A 28 2.18 -8.30 -7.81
C PHE A 28 2.77 -8.31 -9.22
N GLU A 29 3.56 -9.33 -9.54
CA GLU A 29 4.22 -9.50 -10.83
C GLU A 29 3.86 -10.86 -11.43
N ASN A 30 2.69 -10.94 -12.08
CA ASN A 30 2.27 -12.10 -12.88
C ASN A 30 1.77 -11.65 -14.26
N ASP A 31 1.70 -12.61 -15.20
CA ASP A 31 1.37 -12.32 -16.60
C ASP A 31 -0.04 -11.75 -16.77
N GLU A 32 -1.00 -12.23 -15.98
CA GLU A 32 -2.38 -11.73 -15.99
C GLU A 32 -2.43 -10.24 -15.61
N MET A 33 -1.71 -9.84 -14.56
CA MET A 33 -1.65 -8.45 -14.14
C MET A 33 -0.87 -7.58 -15.13
N LYS A 34 0.21 -8.10 -15.74
CA LYS A 34 0.94 -7.39 -16.80
C LYS A 34 0.02 -7.10 -18.00
N LEU A 35 -0.77 -8.09 -18.43
CA LEU A 35 -1.78 -7.90 -19.49
C LEU A 35 -2.85 -6.90 -19.08
N TRP A 36 -3.32 -6.95 -17.83
CA TRP A 36 -4.30 -6.00 -17.31
C TRP A 36 -3.76 -4.57 -17.30
N TYR A 37 -2.54 -4.33 -16.80
CA TYR A 37 -1.91 -3.01 -16.82
C TYR A 37 -1.77 -2.47 -18.24
N GLN A 38 -1.34 -3.30 -19.19
CA GLN A 38 -1.26 -2.91 -20.61
C GLN A 38 -2.63 -2.51 -21.18
N SER A 39 -3.69 -3.29 -20.88
CA SER A 39 -5.05 -2.97 -21.34
C SER A 39 -5.58 -1.63 -20.82
N LYS A 40 -5.08 -1.17 -19.67
CA LYS A 40 -5.44 0.10 -19.03
C LYS A 40 -4.48 1.24 -19.36
N GLY A 41 -3.39 0.96 -20.09
CA GLY A 41 -2.32 1.93 -20.34
C GLY A 41 -1.60 2.36 -19.06
N ILE A 42 -1.46 1.43 -18.11
CA ILE A 42 -0.75 1.64 -16.84
C ILE A 42 0.68 1.10 -17.01
N GLU A 43 1.66 1.93 -16.66
CA GLU A 43 3.07 1.53 -16.63
C GLU A 43 3.39 0.84 -15.30
N PHE A 44 3.87 -0.40 -15.37
CA PHE A 44 4.37 -1.14 -14.22
C PHE A 44 5.89 -1.01 -14.14
N LEU A 45 6.37 -0.28 -13.13
CA LEU A 45 7.79 0.01 -12.96
C LEU A 45 8.39 -0.97 -11.93
N PRO A 46 9.47 -1.69 -12.26
CA PRO A 46 10.26 -2.41 -11.26
C PRO A 46 10.90 -1.40 -10.29
N ASN A 47 11.09 -1.82 -9.04
CA ASN A 47 11.68 -0.96 -8.02
C ASN A 47 13.01 -0.36 -8.53
N PRO A 48 13.21 0.98 -8.48
CA PRO A 48 14.48 1.56 -8.91
C PRO A 48 15.62 1.00 -8.05
N PRO A 49 16.74 0.54 -8.64
CA PRO A 49 17.90 0.17 -7.85
C PRO A 49 18.37 1.40 -7.06
N ARG A 50 18.38 1.30 -5.72
CA ARG A 50 18.61 2.40 -4.76
C ARG A 50 17.44 3.39 -4.60
N SER A 51 16.18 2.94 -4.66
CA SER A 51 15.07 3.72 -4.11
C SER A 51 15.41 4.12 -2.67
N SER A 52 15.36 5.42 -2.37
CA SER A 52 15.63 5.98 -1.04
C SER A 52 15.02 5.13 0.09
N PRO A 53 15.66 4.98 1.26
CA PRO A 53 15.10 4.31 2.45
C PRO A 53 13.75 4.89 2.93
N LEU A 54 13.27 5.96 2.28
CA LEU A 54 12.02 6.67 2.53
C LEU A 54 11.06 6.49 1.34
N ASN A 55 10.78 5.26 0.93
CA ASN A 55 9.65 4.97 0.04
C ASN A 55 8.39 5.62 0.64
N PRO A 56 7.63 6.44 -0.11
CA PRO A 56 6.37 7.01 0.35
C PRO A 56 5.40 5.98 0.96
N CYS A 57 5.41 4.74 0.44
CA CYS A 57 4.63 3.63 0.98
C CYS A 57 5.06 3.28 2.42
N GLU A 58 6.35 3.11 2.66
CA GLU A 58 6.90 2.79 3.98
C GLU A 58 6.63 3.91 4.99
N ARG A 59 6.77 5.17 4.56
CA ARG A 59 6.43 6.34 5.40
C ARG A 59 4.94 6.36 5.74
N ALA A 60 4.07 6.09 4.77
CA ALA A 60 2.63 6.03 5.00
C ALA A 60 2.29 4.89 5.97
N HIS A 61 2.88 3.70 5.80
CA HIS A 61 2.72 2.58 6.71
C HIS A 61 3.12 2.96 8.14
N GLN A 62 4.31 3.52 8.34
CA GLN A 62 4.78 3.98 9.66
C GLN A 62 3.84 5.04 10.27
N THR A 63 3.33 5.96 9.45
CA THR A 63 2.38 6.98 9.90
C THR A 63 1.08 6.36 10.38
N LEU A 64 0.50 5.43 9.61
CA LEU A 64 -0.74 4.72 9.97
C LEU A 64 -0.55 3.88 11.25
N VAL A 65 0.55 3.15 11.36
CA VAL A 65 0.90 2.37 12.55
C VAL A 65 1.03 3.28 13.77
N HIS A 66 1.66 4.45 13.62
CA HIS A 66 1.80 5.40 14.71
C HIS A 66 0.43 5.99 15.13
N MET A 67 -0.40 6.38 14.17
CA MET A 67 -1.77 6.85 14.44
C MET A 67 -2.59 5.80 15.18
N MET A 68 -2.53 4.54 14.76
CA MET A 68 -3.24 3.44 15.43
C MET A 68 -2.75 3.25 16.87
N LYS A 69 -1.43 3.27 17.10
CA LYS A 69 -0.85 3.19 18.46
C LYS A 69 -1.36 4.32 19.36
N THR A 70 -1.42 5.55 18.83
CA THR A 70 -1.93 6.73 19.55
C THR A 70 -3.42 6.59 19.88
N MET A 71 -4.23 6.10 18.93
CA MET A 71 -5.66 5.85 19.17
C MET A 71 -5.88 4.77 20.24
N LEU A 72 -5.11 3.68 20.22
CA LEU A 72 -5.19 2.64 21.25
C LEU A 72 -4.80 3.17 22.64
N ILE A 73 -3.80 4.06 22.72
CA ILE A 73 -3.44 4.74 23.98
C ILE A 73 -4.60 5.61 24.47
N ALA A 74 -5.16 6.43 23.59
CA ALA A 74 -6.25 7.34 23.93
C ALA A 74 -7.52 6.58 24.38
N ALA A 75 -7.77 5.40 23.82
CA ALA A 75 -8.88 4.53 24.20
C ALA A 75 -8.64 3.77 25.54
N GLY A 76 -7.52 4.01 26.23
CA GLY A 76 -7.18 3.34 27.49
C GLY A 76 -6.76 1.88 27.32
N PHE A 77 -6.36 1.47 26.11
CA PHE A 77 -6.01 0.07 25.84
C PHE A 77 -4.70 -0.30 26.55
N PRO A 78 -4.65 -1.45 27.27
CA PRO A 78 -3.48 -1.86 28.02
C PRO A 78 -2.24 -1.95 27.12
N PRO A 79 -1.09 -1.36 27.50
CA PRO A 79 0.14 -1.42 26.72
C PRO A 79 0.58 -2.85 26.35
N SER A 80 0.33 -3.82 27.25
CA SER A 80 0.62 -5.24 27.04
C SER A 80 -0.17 -5.86 25.89
N LEU A 81 -1.34 -5.34 25.57
CA LEU A 81 -2.21 -5.84 24.51
C LEU A 81 -2.08 -5.08 23.19
N LYS A 82 -1.36 -3.95 23.16
CA LYS A 82 -1.22 -3.13 21.93
C LYS A 82 -0.58 -3.89 20.78
N MET A 83 0.43 -4.71 21.05
CA MET A 83 1.09 -5.54 20.03
C MET A 83 0.17 -6.64 19.50
N HIS A 84 -0.70 -7.18 20.36
CA HIS A 84 -1.71 -8.15 19.96
C HIS A 84 -2.78 -7.50 19.07
N ALA A 85 -3.24 -6.29 19.42
CA ALA A 85 -4.17 -5.52 18.59
C ALA A 85 -3.57 -5.15 17.23
N LEU A 86 -2.28 -4.77 17.20
CA LEU A 86 -1.56 -4.49 15.95
C LEU A 86 -1.50 -5.72 15.05
N LYS A 87 -1.18 -6.89 15.62
CA LYS A 87 -1.09 -8.16 14.90
C LYS A 87 -2.44 -8.66 14.35
N MET A 88 -3.55 -8.22 14.93
CA MET A 88 -4.90 -8.56 14.47
C MET A 88 -5.44 -7.58 13.42
N ALA A 89 -4.68 -6.54 13.07
CA ALA A 89 -5.07 -5.50 12.12
C ALA A 89 -4.45 -5.67 10.71
N ASP A 90 -3.49 -6.59 10.57
CA ASP A 90 -2.95 -7.06 9.27
C ASP A 90 -3.78 -8.24 8.72
#